data_AF-A0A7Y1VWI0-F1
#
_entry.id   AF-A0A7Y1VWI0-F1
#
_cell.length_a   1.000
_cell.length_b   1.000
_cell.length_c   1.000
_cell.angle_alpha   90.00
_cell.angle_beta   90.00
_cell.angle_gamma   90.00
#
_symmetry.space_group_name_H-M   'P 1'
#
loop_
_entity.id
_entity.type
_entity.pdbx_description
1 polymer ?
#
loop_
_entity_poly.entity_id
_entity_poly.type
_entity_poly.pdbx_seq_one_letter_code
_entity_poly.pdbx_strand_id
1 'polypeptide(L)'
;MENIHFRSVIISALIIYAIGVTAFVASYLIPVMADADLQANWVLSIVLVPAAALGAHIYYRKGHETNGFVLGLAMFLVAALLDAIVTVPVLMMPYGVNHIDFFTDPGFWLIAIEYISVVAAYWQIEKAVQRTQMRKAN
;
A
#
# COMPACT_ATOMS: atom_id res chain seq x y z
N MET A 1 -10.72 22.83 -1.88
CA MET A 1 -9.75 21.73 -1.89
C MET A 1 -9.92 21.00 -0.58
N GLU A 2 -10.28 19.73 -0.63
CA GLU A 2 -10.44 18.92 0.58
C GLU A 2 -9.10 18.83 1.31
N ASN A 3 -9.08 19.14 2.61
CA ASN A 3 -7.83 19.16 3.37
C ASN A 3 -7.35 17.73 3.57
N ILE A 4 -6.22 17.36 2.94
CA ILE A 4 -5.59 16.06 3.19
C ILE A 4 -4.97 16.06 4.59
N HIS A 5 -5.29 15.04 5.39
CA HIS A 5 -4.81 14.96 6.76
C HIS A 5 -3.47 14.22 6.82
N PHE A 6 -2.37 14.93 6.53
CA PHE A 6 -1.02 14.38 6.41
C PHE A 6 -0.59 13.45 7.55
N ARG A 7 -0.88 13.80 8.81
CA ARG A 7 -0.55 12.93 9.95
C ARG A 7 -1.23 11.55 9.85
N SER A 8 -2.50 11.51 9.43
CA SER A 8 -3.20 10.24 9.23
C SER A 8 -2.65 9.49 8.01
N VAL A 9 -2.34 10.19 6.92
CA VAL A 9 -1.71 9.58 5.73
C VAL A 9 -0.42 8.87 6.12
N ILE A 10 0.48 9.56 6.82
CA ILE A 10 1.78 9.02 7.24
C ILE A 10 1.60 7.80 8.15
N ILE A 11 0.72 7.87 9.15
CA ILE A 11 0.46 6.73 10.05
C ILE A 11 -0.09 5.53 9.27
N SER A 12 -1.09 5.73 8.41
CA SER A 12 -1.66 4.64 7.61
C SER A 12 -0.62 4.04 6.66
N ALA A 13 0.18 4.86 5.98
CA ALA A 13 1.21 4.41 5.06
C ALA A 13 2.33 3.64 5.78
N LEU A 14 2.79 4.11 6.95
CA LEU A 14 3.82 3.43 7.75
C LEU A 14 3.37 2.03 8.18
N ILE A 15 2.10 1.87 8.58
CA ILE A 15 1.55 0.56 8.97
C ILE A 15 1.55 -0.38 7.77
N ILE A 16 1.08 0.08 6.60
CA ILE A 16 1.04 -0.74 5.39
C ILE A 16 2.45 -1.11 4.94
N TYR A 17 3.36 -0.14 4.93
CA TYR A 17 4.77 -0.34 4.59
C TYR A 17 5.40 -1.40 5.50
N ALA A 18 5.21 -1.30 6.82
CA ALA A 18 5.75 -2.27 7.76
C ALA A 18 5.20 -3.68 7.51
N ILE A 19 3.90 -3.82 7.26
CA ILE A 19 3.27 -5.11 6.93
C ILE A 19 3.83 -5.67 5.61
N GLY A 20 3.86 -4.85 4.56
CA GLY A 20 4.30 -5.23 3.23
C GLY A 20 5.76 -5.67 3.20
N VAL A 21 6.67 -4.83 3.72
CA VAL A 21 8.10 -5.15 3.77
C VAL A 21 8.36 -6.39 4.61
N THR A 22 7.67 -6.55 5.75
CA THR A 22 7.81 -7.75 6.58
C THR A 22 7.37 -9.00 5.82
N ALA A 23 6.23 -8.97 5.13
CA ALA A 23 5.75 -10.10 4.34
C ALA A 23 6.67 -10.43 3.16
N PHE A 24 7.14 -9.41 2.45
CA PHE A 24 8.11 -9.53 1.36
C PHE A 24 9.38 -10.21 1.85
N VAL A 25 10.03 -9.70 2.90
CA VAL A 25 11.26 -10.27 3.45
C VAL A 25 11.03 -11.67 4.01
N ALA A 26 9.94 -11.89 4.74
CA ALA A 26 9.62 -13.19 5.31
C ALA A 26 9.41 -14.28 4.25
N SER A 27 8.95 -13.91 3.04
CA SER A 27 8.76 -14.88 1.96
C SER A 27 10.06 -15.51 1.46
N TYR A 28 11.22 -14.86 1.64
CA TYR A 28 12.52 -15.46 1.29
C TYR A 28 12.97 -16.54 2.27
N LEU A 29 12.39 -16.60 3.48
CA LEU A 29 12.74 -17.61 4.48
C LEU A 29 12.26 -19.02 4.10
N ILE A 30 11.19 -19.10 3.29
CA ILE A 30 10.60 -20.36 2.84
C ILE A 30 10.33 -20.24 1.34
N PRO A 31 11.35 -20.43 0.48
CA PRO A 31 11.16 -20.43 -0.96
C PRO A 31 10.35 -21.66 -1.39
N VAL A 32 9.22 -21.41 -2.06
CA VAL A 32 8.31 -22.41 -2.63
C VAL A 32 8.38 -22.40 -4.16
N MET A 33 8.61 -21.22 -4.76
CA MET A 33 8.82 -21.07 -6.20
C MET A 33 10.31 -21.16 -6.56
N ALA A 34 10.60 -21.53 -7.81
CA ALA A 34 11.96 -21.54 -8.34
C ALA A 34 12.57 -20.13 -8.42
N ASP A 35 11.72 -19.14 -8.69
CA ASP A 35 12.06 -17.72 -8.68
C ASP A 35 11.58 -17.10 -7.36
N ALA A 36 12.52 -16.86 -6.44
CA ALA A 36 12.23 -16.33 -5.11
C ALA A 36 11.79 -14.85 -5.16
N ASP A 37 12.30 -14.08 -6.12
CA ASP A 37 11.96 -12.66 -6.27
C ASP A 37 10.51 -12.53 -6.78
N LEU A 38 10.15 -13.37 -7.76
CA LEU A 38 8.77 -13.49 -8.23
C LEU A 38 7.82 -13.92 -7.11
N GLN A 39 8.23 -14.90 -6.29
CA GLN A 39 7.47 -15.29 -5.11
C GLN A 39 7.25 -14.12 -4.15
N ALA A 40 8.30 -13.35 -3.84
CA ALA A 40 8.20 -12.24 -2.91
C ALA A 40 7.26 -11.14 -3.42
N ASN A 41 7.30 -10.85 -4.73
CA ASN A 41 6.36 -9.95 -5.39
C ASN A 41 4.91 -10.44 -5.29
N TRP A 42 4.66 -11.75 -5.50
CA TRP A 42 3.33 -12.34 -5.33
C TRP A 42 2.83 -12.27 -3.88
N VAL A 43 3.69 -12.61 -2.91
CA VAL A 43 3.34 -12.53 -1.49
C VAL A 43 3.01 -11.09 -1.10
N LEU A 44 3.85 -10.13 -1.52
CA LEU A 44 3.62 -8.71 -1.28
C LEU A 44 2.28 -8.26 -1.89
N SER A 45 2.01 -8.59 -3.15
CA SER A 45 0.76 -8.23 -3.82
C SER A 45 -0.48 -8.78 -3.08
N ILE A 46 -0.48 -10.07 -2.71
CA ILE A 46 -1.59 -10.69 -1.98
C ILE A 46 -1.80 -10.04 -0.60
N VAL A 47 -0.72 -9.77 0.13
CA VAL A 47 -0.77 -9.15 1.46
C VAL A 47 -1.17 -7.67 1.37
N LEU A 48 -0.82 -7.00 0.27
CA LEU A 48 -1.09 -5.59 0.06
C LEU A 48 -2.58 -5.30 0.02
N VAL A 49 -3.40 -6.17 -0.57
CA VAL A 49 -4.85 -5.95 -0.67
C VAL A 49 -5.50 -5.72 0.70
N PRO A 50 -5.43 -6.65 1.68
CA PRO A 50 -5.99 -6.40 3.01
C PRO A 50 -5.24 -5.30 3.77
N ALA A 51 -3.93 -5.14 3.57
CA ALA A 51 -3.16 -4.09 4.25
C ALA A 51 -3.57 -2.68 3.79
N ALA A 52 -3.68 -2.45 2.48
CA ALA A 52 -4.10 -1.18 1.91
C ALA A 52 -5.54 -0.82 2.31
N ALA A 53 -6.45 -1.80 2.32
CA ALA A 53 -7.80 -1.63 2.84
C ALA A 53 -7.79 -1.26 4.34
N LEU A 54 -6.93 -1.88 5.14
CA LEU A 54 -6.75 -1.53 6.56
C LEU A 54 -6.24 -0.09 6.74
N GLY A 55 -5.23 0.34 5.99
CA GLY A 55 -4.74 1.72 6.12
C GLY A 55 -5.76 2.76 5.63
N ALA A 56 -6.55 2.45 4.60
CA ALA A 56 -7.70 3.25 4.19
C ALA A 56 -8.74 3.32 5.32
N HIS A 57 -9.08 2.19 5.93
CA HIS A 57 -9.99 2.14 7.08
C HIS A 57 -9.49 3.00 8.26
N ILE A 58 -8.20 2.93 8.60
CA ILE A 58 -7.57 3.73 9.66
C ILE A 58 -7.65 5.24 9.35
N TYR A 59 -7.57 5.61 8.07
CA TYR A 59 -7.71 6.99 7.64
C TYR A 59 -9.18 7.46 7.73
N TYR A 60 -10.11 6.73 7.11
CA TYR A 60 -11.51 7.13 6.97
C TYR A 60 -12.32 7.04 8.28
N ARG A 61 -11.98 6.13 9.19
CA ARG A 61 -12.65 6.04 10.52
C ARG A 61 -12.54 7.31 11.38
N LYS A 62 -11.70 8.27 10.98
CA LYS A 62 -11.55 9.58 11.63
C LYS A 62 -12.49 10.64 11.06
N GLY A 63 -13.40 10.28 10.15
CA GLY A 63 -14.35 11.19 9.51
C GLY A 63 -13.76 12.01 8.36
N HIS A 64 -12.62 11.61 7.82
CA HIS A 64 -11.99 12.28 6.69
C HIS A 64 -12.75 11.99 5.40
N GLU A 65 -12.95 12.97 4.53
CA GLU A 65 -13.75 12.78 3.30
C GLU A 65 -12.92 12.66 2.01
N THR A 66 -11.59 12.82 2.13
CA THR A 66 -10.61 12.83 1.05
C THR A 66 -10.90 11.78 -0.02
N ASN A 67 -10.87 12.19 -1.29
CA ASN A 67 -10.98 11.27 -2.43
C ASN A 67 -10.00 10.07 -2.32
N GLY A 68 -10.50 8.85 -2.53
CA GLY A 68 -9.72 7.61 -2.36
C GLY A 68 -8.54 7.46 -3.30
N PHE A 69 -8.62 7.98 -4.53
CA PHE A 69 -7.48 7.98 -5.45
C PHE A 69 -6.37 8.92 -4.95
N VAL A 70 -6.74 10.12 -4.48
CA VAL A 70 -5.80 11.10 -3.91
C VAL A 70 -5.14 10.54 -2.65
N LEU A 71 -5.93 9.90 -1.78
CA LEU A 71 -5.42 9.23 -0.58
C LEU A 71 -4.45 8.10 -0.95
N GLY A 72 -4.84 7.21 -1.87
CA GLY A 72 -4.02 6.09 -2.31
C GLY A 72 -2.69 6.56 -2.87
N LEU A 73 -2.69 7.58 -3.73
CA LEU A 73 -1.47 8.18 -4.27
C LEU A 73 -0.59 8.77 -3.17
N ALA A 74 -1.17 9.53 -2.23
CA ALA A 74 -0.40 10.14 -1.14
C ALA A 74 0.23 9.08 -0.21
N MET A 75 -0.51 8.02 0.12
CA MET A 75 0.00 6.91 0.93
C MET A 75 1.08 6.12 0.21
N PHE A 76 0.90 5.83 -1.09
CA PHE A 76 1.90 5.18 -1.92
C PHE A 76 3.19 6.01 -2.01
N LEU A 77 3.11 7.33 -2.21
CA LEU A 77 4.30 8.19 -2.25
C LEU A 77 5.09 8.17 -0.94
N VAL A 78 4.42 8.08 0.21
CA VAL A 78 5.09 7.89 1.50
C VAL A 78 5.79 6.53 1.55
N ALA A 79 5.15 5.46 1.10
CA ALA A 79 5.76 4.12 1.05
C ALA A 79 6.96 4.07 0.07
N ALA A 80 6.84 4.62 -1.13
CA ALA A 80 7.92 4.68 -2.11
C ALA A 80 9.11 5.51 -1.61
N LEU A 81 8.87 6.58 -0.85
CA LEU A 81 9.93 7.32 -0.18
C LEU A 81 10.62 6.46 0.88
N LEU A 82 9.85 5.68 1.66
CA LEU A 82 10.41 4.73 2.62
C LEU A 82 11.23 3.64 1.91
N ASP A 83 10.81 3.19 0.73
CA ASP A 83 11.60 2.26 -0.07
C ASP A 83 12.95 2.87 -0.49
N ALA A 84 12.94 4.12 -0.95
CA ALA A 84 14.16 4.80 -1.35
C ALA A 84 15.16 5.00 -0.20
N ILE A 85 14.68 5.24 1.02
CA ILE A 85 15.54 5.56 2.18
C ILE A 85 15.83 4.36 3.09
N VAL A 86 14.98 3.32 3.08
CA VAL A 86 15.12 2.13 3.94
C VAL A 86 15.21 0.85 3.11
N THR A 87 14.18 0.47 2.36
CA THR A 87 14.13 -0.83 1.66
C THR A 87 15.34 -1.00 0.74
N VAL A 88 15.60 -0.03 -0.13
CA VAL A 88 16.69 -0.14 -1.10
C VAL A 88 18.06 -0.16 -0.40
N PRO A 89 18.42 0.80 0.47
CA PRO A 89 19.74 0.80 1.10
C PRO A 89 19.99 -0.36 2.07
N VAL A 90 18.97 -0.77 2.84
CA VAL A 90 19.15 -1.72 3.93
C VAL A 90 18.86 -3.16 3.49
N LEU A 91 17.88 -3.36 2.61
CA LEU A 91 17.39 -4.71 2.26
C LEU A 91 17.78 -5.14 0.85
N MET A 92 17.91 -4.23 -0.11
CA MET A 92 18.13 -4.59 -1.53
C MET A 92 19.59 -4.46 -1.97
N MET A 93 20.25 -3.34 -1.63
CA MET A 93 21.65 -3.10 -1.99
C MET A 93 22.63 -4.18 -1.52
N PRO A 94 22.49 -4.79 -0.32
CA PRO A 94 23.35 -5.91 0.08
C PRO A 94 23.31 -7.11 -0.88
N TYR A 95 22.25 -7.22 -1.69
CA TYR A 95 22.07 -8.26 -2.71
C TYR A 95 22.31 -7.75 -4.14
N GLY A 96 22.85 -6.54 -4.30
CA GLY A 96 23.27 -5.99 -5.59
C GLY A 96 22.20 -5.20 -6.35
N VAL A 97 21.01 -5.01 -5.77
CA VAL A 97 19.91 -4.24 -6.37
C VAL A 97 20.01 -2.78 -5.93
N ASN A 98 20.26 -1.86 -6.89
CA ASN A 98 20.35 -0.43 -6.61
C ASN A 98 19.00 0.30 -6.82
N HIS A 99 18.96 1.61 -6.57
CA HIS A 99 17.74 2.41 -6.74
C HIS A 99 17.19 2.41 -8.16
N ILE A 100 18.05 2.44 -9.18
CA ILE A 100 17.61 2.41 -10.58
C ILE A 100 16.99 1.05 -10.87
N ASP A 101 17.63 -0.04 -10.48
CA ASP A 101 17.11 -1.39 -10.70
C ASP A 101 15.73 -1.55 -10.03
N PHE A 102 15.61 -1.12 -8.76
CA PHE A 102 14.37 -1.24 -7.99
C PHE A 102 13.21 -0.39 -8.57
N PHE A 103 13.45 0.88 -8.89
CA PHE A 103 12.38 1.79 -9.36
C PHE A 103 12.09 1.67 -10.87
N THR A 104 12.93 0.98 -11.63
CA THR A 104 12.64 0.64 -13.04
C THR A 104 12.02 -0.75 -13.19
N ASP A 105 11.94 -1.53 -12.11
CA ASP A 105 11.27 -2.83 -12.08
C ASP A 105 9.76 -2.68 -12.36
N PRO A 106 9.20 -3.40 -13.36
CA PRO A 106 7.77 -3.35 -13.64
C PRO A 106 6.88 -3.85 -12.50
N GLY A 107 7.36 -4.79 -11.69
CA GLY A 107 6.65 -5.33 -10.53
C GLY A 107 6.38 -4.26 -9.48
N PHE A 108 7.34 -3.37 -9.22
CA PHE A 108 7.15 -2.21 -8.34
C PHE A 108 5.95 -1.35 -8.77
N TRP A 109 5.84 -1.05 -10.07
CA TRP A 109 4.75 -0.22 -10.59
C TRP A 109 3.41 -0.94 -10.66
N LEU A 110 3.39 -2.26 -10.85
CA LEU A 110 2.18 -3.07 -10.73
C LEU A 110 1.64 -3.04 -9.29
N ILE A 111 2.51 -3.18 -8.31
CA ILE A 111 2.19 -3.06 -6.88
C ILE A 111 1.70 -1.64 -6.54
N ALA A 112 2.31 -0.61 -7.14
CA ALA A 112 1.85 0.77 -6.99
C ALA A 112 0.40 0.96 -7.47
N ILE A 113 0.08 0.44 -8.66
CA ILE A 113 -1.26 0.49 -9.24
C ILE A 113 -2.24 -0.29 -8.36
N GLU A 114 -1.87 -1.48 -7.89
CA GLU A 114 -2.68 -2.28 -6.98
C GLU A 114 -2.99 -1.52 -5.69
N TYR A 115 -1.97 -0.96 -5.03
CA TYR A 115 -2.12 -0.17 -3.81
C TYR A 115 -3.17 0.93 -4.01
N ILE A 116 -2.95 1.79 -5.00
CA ILE A 116 -3.81 2.96 -5.24
C ILE A 116 -5.23 2.51 -5.57
N SER A 117 -5.37 1.44 -6.37
CA SER A 117 -6.66 0.88 -6.76
C SER A 117 -7.43 0.32 -5.57
N VAL A 118 -6.77 -0.38 -4.65
CA VAL A 118 -7.40 -0.92 -3.45
C VAL A 118 -7.89 0.19 -2.52
N VAL A 119 -7.10 1.24 -2.31
CA VAL A 119 -7.53 2.39 -1.49
C VAL A 119 -8.71 3.13 -2.14
N ALA A 120 -8.65 3.34 -3.46
CA ALA A 120 -9.76 3.96 -4.20
C ALA A 120 -11.03 3.10 -4.17
N ALA A 121 -10.90 1.78 -4.32
CA ALA A 121 -12.02 0.84 -4.24
C ALA A 121 -12.64 0.81 -2.84
N TYR A 122 -11.82 0.80 -1.78
CA TYR A 122 -12.28 0.87 -0.40
C TYR A 122 -13.19 2.08 -0.18
N TRP A 123 -12.75 3.26 -0.61
CA TRP A 123 -13.52 4.50 -0.50
C TRP A 123 -14.87 4.44 -1.23
N GLN A 124 -14.90 3.88 -2.44
CA GLN A 124 -16.16 3.73 -3.19
C GLN A 124 -17.13 2.77 -2.50
N ILE A 125 -16.62 1.65 -1.99
CA ILE A 125 -17.42 0.66 -1.27
C ILE A 125 -17.99 1.28 0.01
N GLU A 126 -17.17 1.98 0.79
CA GLU A 126 -17.61 2.65 2.03
C GLU A 126 -18.73 3.67 1.75
N LYS A 127 -18.57 4.51 0.72
CA LYS A 127 -19.62 5.46 0.30
C LYS A 127 -20.90 4.76 -0.15
N ALA A 128 -20.80 3.65 -0.88
CA ALA A 128 -21.97 2.88 -1.31
C ALA A 128 -22.73 2.25 -0.12
N VAL A 129 -22.00 1.74 0.88
CA VAL A 129 -22.58 1.20 2.12
C VAL A 129 -23.30 2.27 2.91
N GLN A 130 -22.67 3.44 3.13
CA GLN A 130 -23.28 4.57 3.85
C GLN A 130 -24.56 5.08 3.16
N ARG A 131 -24.54 5.22 1.83
CA ARG A 131 -25.74 5.60 1.05
C ARG A 131 -26.89 4.62 1.21
N THR A 132 -26.58 3.32 1.28
CA THR A 132 -27.59 2.26 1.46
C THR A 132 -28.20 2.30 2.86
N GLN A 133 -27.40 2.59 3.89
CA GLN A 133 -27.89 2.73 5.26
C GLN A 133 -28.81 3.94 5.43
N MET A 134 -28.45 5.10 4.86
CA MET A 134 -29.30 6.30 4.89
C MET A 134 -30.66 6.07 4.19
N ARG A 135 -30.68 5.33 3.09
CA ARG A 135 -31.92 4.97 2.39
C ARG A 135 -32.86 4.07 3.20
N LYS A 136 -32.34 3.25 4.12
CA LYS A 136 -33.14 2.38 4.98
C LYS A 136 -33.69 3.09 6.22
N ALA A 137 -33.14 4.25 6.56
CA ALA A 137 -33.50 5.01 7.76
C ALA A 137 -34.59 6.07 7.53
N ASN A 138 -34.92 6.35 6.27
CA ASN A 138 -35.99 7.24 5.83
C ASN A 138 -37.22 6.43 5.37
#